data_AF-A0A5E4T1T0-F1
#
_entry.id   AF-A0A5E4T1T0-F1
#
_cell.length_a   1.000
_cell.length_b   1.000
_cell.length_c   1.000
_cell.angle_alpha   90.00
_cell.angle_beta   90.00
_cell.angle_gamma   90.00
#
_symmetry.space_group_name_H-M   'P 1'
#
loop_
_entity.id
_entity.type
_entity.pdbx_description
1 polymer ?
#
loop_
_entity_poly.entity_id
_entity_poly.type
_entity_poly.pdbx_seq_one_letter_code
_entity_poly.pdbx_strand_id
1 'polypeptide(L)'
;METTEPQVTPAPSDEESQLHDSYRISNPLEIGGVLRHLATRGDFMTVYFANGQRQLVTRLLKVDPQARGFYFDWGGVETENRALLANKRALFVGVPEGIQVHFPIGDVQEREFEGYPAFYSSYPETLVRLQRRDYFRVKTPILDPYQCTVKFPDETPMRLSVFDLSLGGVGLRTKAAAAAEIPKGSMLMHAEIELRDYGTVQVDLEVCAVRTVPLAKDVEYHVGCRFIALTRMAESRLQKLITQLELNRKAFARA
;
A
#
# COMPACT_ATOMS: atom_id res chain seq x y z
N MET A 1 13.32 10.60 19.11
CA MET A 1 12.59 10.84 17.85
C MET A 1 13.37 10.17 16.75
N GLU A 2 13.03 8.92 16.43
CA GLU A 2 13.62 8.21 15.29
C GLU A 2 13.00 8.77 14.00
N THR A 3 13.82 9.45 13.21
CA THR A 3 13.52 9.81 11.83
C THR A 3 13.53 8.53 10.99
N THR A 4 12.34 8.04 10.65
CA THR A 4 12.21 6.95 9.66
C THR A 4 12.54 7.54 8.30
N GLU A 5 13.75 7.24 7.80
CA GLU A 5 14.12 7.55 6.42
C GLU A 5 13.13 6.86 5.45
N PRO A 6 12.57 7.56 4.46
CA PRO A 6 11.79 6.92 3.43
C PRO A 6 12.70 6.01 2.62
N GLN A 7 12.49 4.70 2.73
CA GLN A 7 13.18 3.71 1.91
C GLN A 7 12.93 4.02 0.43
N VAL A 8 14.01 4.30 -0.29
CA VAL A 8 14.01 4.35 -1.76
C VAL A 8 13.61 2.96 -2.23
N THR A 9 12.39 2.85 -2.78
CA THR A 9 11.89 1.61 -3.35
C THR A 9 12.86 1.12 -4.43
N PRO A 10 13.34 -0.14 -4.38
CA PRO A 10 14.16 -0.69 -5.45
C PRO A 10 13.41 -0.63 -6.79
N ALA A 11 14.17 -0.62 -7.90
CA ALA A 11 13.60 -0.67 -9.24
C ALA A 11 12.62 -1.86 -9.35
N PRO A 12 11.41 -1.66 -9.89
CA PRO A 12 10.40 -2.70 -9.94
C PRO A 12 10.90 -3.90 -10.77
N SER A 13 10.67 -5.11 -10.27
CA SER A 13 10.89 -6.35 -11.02
C SER A 13 10.01 -6.41 -12.29
N ASP A 14 10.32 -7.31 -13.23
CA ASP A 14 9.56 -7.44 -14.49
C ASP A 14 8.07 -7.72 -14.27
N GLU A 15 7.72 -8.51 -13.24
CA GLU A 15 6.32 -8.72 -12.80
C GLU A 15 5.69 -7.44 -12.24
N GLU A 16 6.45 -6.61 -11.51
CA GLU A 16 5.97 -5.32 -11.00
C GLU A 16 5.79 -4.28 -12.11
N SER A 17 6.60 -4.36 -13.16
CA SER A 17 6.51 -3.53 -14.36
C SER A 17 5.27 -3.86 -15.19
N GLN A 18 4.95 -5.15 -15.39
CA GLN A 18 3.72 -5.58 -16.06
C GLN A 18 2.45 -5.27 -15.22
N LEU A 19 2.53 -5.41 -13.89
CA LEU A 19 1.46 -4.95 -13.01
C LEU A 19 1.27 -3.43 -13.10
N HIS A 20 2.35 -2.66 -13.22
CA HIS A 20 2.28 -1.21 -13.34
C HIS A 20 1.43 -0.74 -14.53
N ASP A 21 1.44 -1.45 -15.65
CA ASP A 21 0.65 -1.10 -16.83
C ASP A 21 -0.85 -1.29 -16.62
N SER A 22 -1.29 -2.30 -15.85
CA SER A 22 -2.72 -2.50 -15.57
C SER A 22 -3.31 -1.46 -14.60
N TYR A 23 -2.46 -0.78 -13.83
CA TYR A 23 -2.84 0.31 -12.93
C TYR A 23 -2.55 1.70 -13.51
N ARG A 24 -2.18 1.79 -14.80
CA ARG A 24 -1.91 3.04 -15.51
C ARG A 24 -3.23 3.67 -15.98
N ILE A 25 -3.45 4.89 -15.54
CA ILE A 25 -4.56 5.76 -15.94
C ILE A 25 -4.02 6.74 -16.97
N SER A 26 -4.65 6.79 -18.15
CA SER A 26 -4.32 7.72 -19.24
C SER A 26 -5.49 8.66 -19.61
N ASN A 27 -6.70 8.37 -19.11
CA ASN A 27 -7.87 9.22 -19.35
C ASN A 27 -7.74 10.54 -18.56
N PRO A 28 -7.70 11.72 -19.21
CA PRO A 28 -7.53 13.01 -18.53
C PRO A 28 -8.61 13.32 -17.48
N LEU A 29 -9.84 12.83 -17.67
CA LEU A 29 -10.93 13.01 -16.70
C LEU A 29 -10.66 12.22 -15.41
N GLU A 30 -10.18 10.99 -15.53
CA GLU A 30 -9.82 10.15 -14.40
C GLU A 30 -8.57 10.67 -13.69
N ILE A 31 -7.56 11.11 -14.44
CA ILE A 31 -6.37 11.79 -13.91
C ILE A 31 -6.80 13.02 -13.09
N GLY A 32 -7.66 13.88 -13.65
CA GLY A 32 -8.21 15.02 -12.93
C GLY A 32 -9.03 14.63 -11.69
N GLY A 33 -9.69 13.47 -11.69
CA GLY A 33 -10.33 12.90 -10.51
C GLY A 33 -9.32 12.57 -9.41
N VAL A 34 -8.25 11.85 -9.75
CA VAL A 34 -7.20 11.47 -8.79
C VAL A 34 -6.49 12.71 -8.23
N LEU A 35 -6.07 13.65 -9.08
CA LEU A 35 -5.39 14.87 -8.64
C LEU A 35 -6.30 15.73 -7.72
N ARG A 36 -7.60 15.83 -8.02
CA ARG A 36 -8.55 16.55 -7.15
C ARG A 36 -8.72 15.88 -5.80
N HIS A 37 -8.75 14.55 -5.76
CA HIS A 37 -8.82 13.79 -4.52
C HIS A 37 -7.61 14.09 -3.63
N LEU A 38 -6.40 14.05 -4.20
CA LEU A 38 -5.16 14.40 -3.51
C LEU A 38 -5.16 15.83 -2.97
N ALA A 39 -5.59 16.81 -3.78
CA ALA A 39 -5.66 18.21 -3.39
C ALA A 39 -6.69 18.44 -2.26
N THR A 40 -7.88 17.85 -2.38
CA THR A 40 -8.97 18.00 -1.39
C THR A 40 -8.56 17.46 -0.02
N ARG A 41 -7.79 16.38 0.01
CA ARG A 41 -7.31 15.77 1.25
C ARG A 41 -6.05 16.45 1.81
N GLY A 42 -5.29 17.12 0.96
CA GLY A 42 -3.98 17.66 1.31
C GLY A 42 -2.96 16.56 1.63
N ASP A 43 -3.04 15.42 0.93
CA ASP A 43 -2.11 14.31 1.15
C ASP A 43 -0.67 14.75 0.81
N PHE A 44 0.29 14.45 1.69
CA PHE A 44 1.69 14.70 1.43
C PHE A 44 2.22 13.78 0.32
N MET A 45 2.98 14.36 -0.60
CA MET A 45 3.66 13.68 -1.68
C MET A 45 5.12 14.10 -1.75
N THR A 46 5.97 13.21 -2.27
CA THR A 46 7.37 13.52 -2.56
C THR A 46 7.55 13.72 -4.04
N VAL A 47 8.25 14.79 -4.42
CA VAL A 47 8.61 15.10 -5.79
C VAL A 47 10.09 14.82 -5.98
N TYR A 48 10.41 13.83 -6.80
CA TYR A 48 11.78 13.48 -7.17
C TYR A 48 12.16 14.14 -8.49
N PHE A 49 13.30 14.80 -8.55
CA PHE A 49 13.79 15.48 -9.75
C PHE A 49 15.32 15.36 -9.85
N ALA A 50 15.91 15.91 -10.92
CA ALA A 50 17.33 15.73 -11.24
C ALA A 50 17.71 14.23 -11.26
N ASN A 51 16.95 13.43 -12.02
CA ASN A 51 17.11 11.97 -12.10
C ASN A 51 17.08 11.26 -10.73
N GLY A 52 16.27 11.76 -9.79
CA GLY A 52 16.09 11.17 -8.47
C GLY A 52 17.16 11.56 -7.45
N GLN A 53 18.14 12.40 -7.82
CA GLN A 53 19.18 12.87 -6.89
C GLN A 53 18.66 13.90 -5.89
N ARG A 54 17.53 14.54 -6.18
CA ARG A 54 16.93 15.59 -5.34
C ARG A 54 15.46 15.31 -5.13
N GLN A 55 14.96 15.76 -3.98
CA GLN A 55 13.57 15.58 -3.61
C GLN A 55 13.06 16.75 -2.76
N LEU A 56 11.75 16.97 -2.81
CA LEU A 56 11.05 17.81 -1.83
C LEU A 56 9.70 17.17 -1.47
N VAL A 57 9.24 17.41 -0.24
CA VAL A 57 7.90 17.03 0.21
C VAL A 57 6.97 18.20 -0.02
N THR A 58 5.81 17.94 -0.62
CA THR A 58 4.81 18.94 -1.00
C THR A 58 3.40 18.33 -0.91
N ARG A 59 2.39 19.12 -1.29
CA ARG A 59 0.99 18.73 -1.42
C ARG A 59 0.38 19.48 -2.60
N LEU A 60 -0.66 18.91 -3.20
CA LEU A 60 -1.42 19.61 -4.22
C LEU A 60 -2.31 20.66 -3.54
N LEU A 61 -2.29 21.89 -4.06
CA LEU A 61 -3.05 23.02 -3.52
C LEU A 61 -4.39 23.18 -4.24
N LYS A 62 -4.37 23.10 -5.57
CA LYS A 62 -5.55 23.27 -6.42
C LYS A 62 -5.38 22.54 -7.73
N VAL A 63 -6.47 22.02 -8.27
CA VAL A 63 -6.51 21.44 -9.61
C VAL A 63 -7.46 22.29 -10.47
N ASP A 64 -7.03 22.62 -11.67
CA ASP A 64 -7.81 23.31 -12.70
C ASP A 64 -8.19 22.32 -13.83
N PRO A 65 -9.44 21.82 -13.83
CA PRO A 65 -9.90 20.89 -14.87
C PRO A 65 -9.99 21.52 -16.27
N GLN A 66 -10.22 22.83 -16.36
CA GLN A 66 -10.36 23.51 -17.65
C GLN A 66 -8.99 23.70 -18.29
N ALA A 67 -8.02 24.17 -17.52
CA ALA A 67 -6.64 24.33 -17.96
C ALA A 67 -5.85 23.01 -18.01
N ARG A 68 -6.41 21.91 -17.47
CA ARG A 68 -5.72 20.64 -17.24
C ARG A 68 -4.36 20.85 -16.58
N GLY A 69 -4.37 21.61 -15.50
CA GLY A 69 -3.17 21.88 -14.71
C GLY A 69 -3.48 21.91 -13.23
N PHE A 70 -2.44 21.98 -12.41
CA PHE A 70 -2.59 22.00 -10.97
C PHE A 70 -1.44 22.77 -10.32
N TYR A 71 -1.75 23.27 -9.12
CA TYR A 71 -0.83 23.97 -8.23
C TYR A 71 -0.36 23.01 -7.14
N PHE A 72 0.90 23.11 -6.75
CA PHE A 72 1.45 22.40 -5.60
C PHE A 72 2.39 23.29 -4.77
N ASP A 73 2.50 22.94 -3.49
CA ASP A 73 3.08 23.78 -2.45
C ASP A 73 4.56 24.10 -2.68
N TRP A 74 4.96 25.32 -2.32
CA TRP A 74 6.35 25.76 -2.36
C TRP A 74 7.12 25.13 -1.20
N GLY A 75 8.26 24.52 -1.50
CA GLY A 75 9.05 23.84 -0.48
C GLY A 75 9.65 24.81 0.53
N GLY A 76 9.90 24.34 1.75
CA GLY A 76 10.58 25.14 2.78
C GLY A 76 12.07 25.40 2.53
N VAL A 77 12.65 24.75 1.50
CA VAL A 77 14.09 24.85 1.16
C VAL A 77 14.24 25.49 -0.23
N GLU A 78 14.62 26.75 -0.25
CA GLU A 78 14.66 27.56 -1.49
C GLU A 78 15.61 26.99 -2.55
N THR A 79 16.71 26.37 -2.14
CA THR A 79 17.65 25.73 -3.08
C THR A 79 17.03 24.53 -3.80
N GLU A 80 16.09 23.81 -3.18
CA GLU A 80 15.32 22.73 -3.84
C GLU A 80 14.30 23.30 -4.80
N ASN A 81 13.62 24.39 -4.41
CA ASN A 81 12.62 25.04 -5.26
C ASN A 81 13.22 25.54 -6.57
N ARG A 82 14.36 26.26 -6.48
CA ARG A 82 15.09 26.76 -7.65
C ARG A 82 15.59 25.63 -8.55
N ALA A 83 16.01 24.52 -7.94
CA ALA A 83 16.48 23.37 -8.68
C ALA A 83 15.36 22.60 -9.41
N LEU A 84 14.18 22.49 -8.79
CA LEU A 84 13.02 21.92 -9.45
C LEU A 84 12.62 22.75 -10.69
N LEU A 85 12.59 24.08 -10.56
CA LEU A 85 12.32 24.99 -11.68
C LEU A 85 13.35 24.88 -12.81
N ALA A 86 14.63 24.65 -12.47
CA ALA A 86 15.69 24.48 -13.46
C ALA A 86 15.59 23.15 -14.22
N ASN A 87 15.20 22.06 -13.55
CA ASN A 87 15.08 20.73 -14.17
C ASN A 87 13.76 20.57 -14.95
N LYS A 88 12.70 21.30 -14.57
CA LYS A 88 11.34 21.31 -15.14
C LYS A 88 10.59 19.98 -15.18
N ARG A 89 11.28 18.85 -15.05
CA ARG A 89 10.74 17.49 -15.03
C ARG A 89 10.93 16.86 -13.66
N ALA A 90 9.90 16.18 -13.19
CA ALA A 90 9.92 15.51 -11.89
C ALA A 90 8.94 14.33 -11.85
N LEU A 91 9.04 13.51 -10.82
CA LEU A 91 8.13 12.41 -10.53
C LEU A 91 7.50 12.63 -9.16
N PHE A 92 6.17 12.75 -9.14
CA PHE A 92 5.39 12.69 -7.91
C PHE A 92 5.27 11.24 -7.45
N VAL A 93 5.49 10.98 -6.17
CA VAL A 93 5.31 9.67 -5.54
C VAL A 93 4.68 9.87 -4.16
N GLY A 94 3.67 9.08 -3.84
CA GLY A 94 3.05 9.06 -2.53
C GLY A 94 2.21 7.82 -2.31
N VAL A 95 1.76 7.64 -1.07
CA VAL A 95 0.91 6.50 -0.69
C VAL A 95 -0.35 7.00 0.02
N PRO A 96 -1.17 7.85 -0.63
CA PRO A 96 -2.44 8.30 -0.06
C PRO A 96 -3.31 7.11 0.31
N GLU A 97 -3.77 7.06 1.56
CA GLU A 97 -4.68 6.01 2.05
C GLU A 97 -4.16 4.57 1.85
N GLY A 98 -2.84 4.38 1.79
CA GLY A 98 -2.25 3.06 1.55
C GLY A 98 -2.24 2.63 0.07
N ILE A 99 -2.61 3.50 -0.86
CA ILE A 99 -2.60 3.28 -2.31
C ILE A 99 -1.42 4.03 -2.89
N GLN A 100 -0.47 3.33 -3.49
CA GLN A 100 0.67 3.98 -4.14
C GLN A 100 0.19 4.74 -5.38
N VAL A 101 0.51 6.03 -5.43
CA VAL A 101 0.24 6.91 -6.56
C VAL A 101 1.56 7.52 -7.02
N HIS A 102 1.84 7.42 -8.31
CA HIS A 102 2.96 8.16 -8.90
C HIS A 102 2.63 8.63 -10.31
N PHE A 103 3.19 9.78 -10.68
CA PHE A 103 3.00 10.37 -12.00
C PHE A 103 4.12 11.35 -12.33
N PRO A 104 4.62 11.36 -13.58
CA PRO A 104 5.62 12.32 -14.02
C PRO A 104 4.98 13.69 -14.29
N ILE A 105 5.73 14.75 -14.12
CA ILE A 105 5.36 16.09 -14.53
C ILE A 105 6.46 16.75 -15.34
N GLY A 106 6.05 17.72 -16.15
CA GLY A 106 6.92 18.53 -17.00
C GLY A 106 6.58 20.01 -16.88
N ASP A 107 7.45 20.84 -17.46
CA ASP A 107 7.28 22.30 -17.56
C ASP A 107 6.84 22.97 -16.26
N VAL A 108 7.46 22.57 -15.14
CA VAL A 108 7.19 23.19 -13.83
C VAL A 108 7.50 24.68 -13.89
N GLN A 109 6.51 25.48 -13.48
CA GLN A 109 6.57 26.94 -13.44
C GLN A 109 6.38 27.45 -12.02
N GLU A 110 7.04 28.56 -11.70
CA GLU A 110 6.68 29.36 -10.53
C GLU A 110 5.44 30.19 -10.88
N ARG A 111 4.43 30.12 -10.02
CA ARG A 111 3.22 30.94 -10.10
C ARG A 111 2.80 31.37 -8.71
N GLU A 112 1.99 32.41 -8.64
CA GLU A 112 1.36 32.80 -7.39
C GLU A 112 0.10 31.96 -7.14
N PHE A 113 -0.09 31.53 -5.90
CA PHE A 113 -1.32 30.93 -5.40
C PHE A 113 -1.65 31.57 -4.05
N GLU A 114 -2.82 32.23 -3.96
CA GLU A 114 -3.29 32.91 -2.74
C GLU A 114 -2.27 33.91 -2.14
N GLY A 115 -1.51 34.62 -2.99
CA GLY A 115 -0.51 35.61 -2.56
C GLY A 115 0.86 35.04 -2.18
N TYR A 116 1.06 33.73 -2.32
CA TYR A 116 2.32 33.05 -2.02
C TYR A 116 2.90 32.37 -3.27
N PRO A 117 4.24 32.19 -3.34
CA PRO A 117 4.83 31.39 -4.41
C PRO A 117 4.31 29.96 -4.32
N ALA A 118 4.09 29.35 -5.48
CA ALA A 118 3.68 27.97 -5.66
C ALA A 118 4.24 27.45 -6.98
N PHE A 119 4.25 26.13 -7.12
CA PHE A 119 4.53 25.53 -8.41
C PHE A 119 3.26 25.29 -9.19
N TYR A 120 3.36 25.34 -10.51
CA TYR A 120 2.30 24.98 -11.44
C TYR A 120 2.83 24.01 -12.50
N SER A 121 2.04 22.99 -12.83
CA SER A 121 2.32 22.07 -13.94
C SER A 121 1.02 21.62 -14.61
N SER A 122 1.13 21.21 -15.86
CA SER A 122 0.05 20.54 -16.58
C SER A 122 -0.21 19.15 -16.00
N TYR A 123 -1.37 18.57 -16.31
CA TYR A 123 -1.66 17.18 -15.99
C TYR A 123 -0.58 16.26 -16.58
N PRO A 124 -0.27 15.15 -15.90
CA PRO A 124 0.52 14.09 -16.51
C PRO A 124 -0.23 13.50 -17.70
N GLU A 125 0.49 13.01 -18.70
CA GLU A 125 -0.12 12.19 -19.75
C GLU A 125 -0.66 10.88 -19.18
N THR A 126 0.06 10.31 -18.19
CA THR A 126 -0.38 9.11 -17.47
C THR A 126 0.00 9.14 -16.01
N LEU A 127 -0.86 8.54 -15.18
CA LEU A 127 -0.68 8.37 -13.75
C LEU A 127 -0.82 6.90 -13.39
N VAL A 128 -0.02 6.40 -12.46
CA VAL A 128 -0.19 5.04 -11.93
C VAL A 128 -0.82 5.12 -10.55
N ARG A 129 -1.93 4.38 -10.36
CA ARG A 129 -2.64 4.27 -9.08
C ARG A 129 -2.76 2.81 -8.68
N LEU A 130 -1.81 2.35 -7.87
CA LEU A 130 -1.57 0.94 -7.55
C LEU A 130 -2.52 0.42 -6.44
N GLN A 131 -3.81 0.36 -6.73
CA GLN A 131 -4.79 -0.25 -5.82
C GLN A 131 -4.89 -1.77 -6.08
N ARG A 132 -3.89 -2.53 -5.61
CA ARG A 132 -3.80 -3.99 -5.80
C ARG A 132 -4.77 -4.82 -4.93
N ARG A 133 -5.64 -4.18 -4.15
CA ARG A 133 -6.45 -4.84 -3.11
C ARG A 133 -7.93 -4.55 -3.31
N ASP A 134 -8.70 -5.60 -3.50
CA ASP A 134 -10.16 -5.54 -3.60
C ASP A 134 -10.85 -5.49 -2.23
N TYR A 135 -10.14 -5.93 -1.18
CA TYR A 135 -10.67 -6.04 0.17
C TYR A 135 -9.83 -5.29 1.18
N PHE A 136 -10.50 -4.63 2.12
CA PHE A 136 -9.89 -4.02 3.30
C PHE A 136 -9.19 -5.09 4.15
N ARG A 137 -8.00 -4.76 4.67
CA ARG A 137 -7.19 -5.62 5.54
C ARG A 137 -7.09 -5.04 6.94
N VAL A 138 -7.37 -5.85 7.94
CA VAL A 138 -7.22 -5.48 9.35
C VAL A 138 -6.08 -6.27 9.99
N LYS A 139 -5.26 -5.58 10.81
CA LYS A 139 -4.24 -6.21 11.62
C LYS A 139 -4.89 -6.95 12.79
N THR A 140 -4.31 -8.09 13.15
CA THR A 140 -4.79 -8.93 14.26
C THR A 140 -3.97 -8.71 15.53
N PRO A 141 -4.48 -9.19 16.68
CA PRO A 141 -3.78 -9.50 17.90
C PRO A 141 -2.26 -9.68 17.82
N ILE A 142 -1.39 -8.85 18.44
CA ILE A 142 0.04 -9.23 18.56
C ILE A 142 0.29 -10.08 19.80
N LEU A 143 -0.10 -9.58 20.98
CA LEU A 143 0.16 -10.25 22.27
C LEU A 143 -0.60 -11.56 22.41
N ASP A 144 -1.79 -11.60 21.83
CA ASP A 144 -2.63 -12.77 21.81
C ASP A 144 -3.12 -12.90 20.35
N PRO A 145 -2.38 -13.64 19.48
CA PRO A 145 -2.69 -13.76 18.07
C PRO A 145 -3.72 -14.88 17.79
N TYR A 146 -4.53 -14.69 16.75
CA TYR A 146 -5.26 -15.80 16.15
C TYR A 146 -4.29 -16.79 15.51
N GLN A 147 -4.66 -18.06 15.43
CA GLN A 147 -3.79 -19.11 14.90
C GLN A 147 -4.43 -19.73 13.67
N CYS A 148 -3.59 -20.11 12.72
CA CYS A 148 -3.95 -20.88 11.54
C CYS A 148 -3.14 -22.16 11.54
N THR A 149 -3.81 -23.31 11.53
CA THR A 149 -3.18 -24.60 11.34
C THR A 149 -3.30 -24.98 9.87
N VAL A 150 -2.16 -25.20 9.21
CA VAL A 150 -2.08 -25.66 7.83
C VAL A 150 -1.34 -26.99 7.78
N LYS A 151 -1.60 -27.77 6.74
CA LYS A 151 -0.79 -28.93 6.40
C LYS A 151 0.00 -28.62 5.13
N PHE A 152 1.30 -28.90 5.15
CA PHE A 152 2.13 -28.81 3.97
C PHE A 152 1.96 -30.06 3.08
N PRO A 153 2.48 -30.04 1.83
CA PRO A 153 2.41 -31.20 0.95
C PRO A 153 3.00 -32.50 1.52
N ASP A 154 3.87 -32.40 2.53
CA ASP A 154 4.43 -33.54 3.28
C ASP A 154 3.53 -34.01 4.45
N GLU A 155 2.29 -33.49 4.54
CA GLU A 155 1.31 -33.70 5.60
C GLU A 155 1.73 -33.22 7.00
N THR A 156 2.86 -32.52 7.13
CA THR A 156 3.30 -31.97 8.42
C THR A 156 2.39 -30.81 8.82
N PRO A 157 1.72 -30.87 9.98
CA PRO A 157 0.92 -29.76 10.47
C PRO A 157 1.83 -28.65 11.00
N MET A 158 1.58 -27.42 10.56
CA MET A 158 2.23 -26.23 11.09
C MET A 158 1.19 -25.23 11.58
N ARG A 159 1.43 -24.69 12.79
CA ARG A 159 0.63 -23.63 13.36
C ARG A 159 1.33 -22.28 13.12
N LEU A 160 0.66 -21.38 12.43
CA LEU A 160 1.14 -20.04 12.13
C LEU A 160 0.25 -19.01 12.80
N SER A 161 0.84 -17.92 13.26
CA SER A 161 0.06 -16.80 13.79
C SER A 161 -0.53 -16.01 12.64
N VAL A 162 -1.79 -15.60 12.78
CA VAL A 162 -2.42 -14.67 11.84
C VAL A 162 -1.87 -13.28 12.07
N PHE A 163 -1.38 -12.65 11.01
CA PHE A 163 -0.82 -11.29 10.98
C PHE A 163 -1.83 -10.24 10.51
N ASP A 164 -2.63 -10.57 9.49
CA ASP A 164 -3.75 -9.76 9.04
C ASP A 164 -4.84 -10.58 8.36
N LEU A 165 -6.06 -10.02 8.31
CA LEU A 165 -7.24 -10.64 7.70
C LEU A 165 -7.94 -9.67 6.75
N SER A 166 -8.52 -10.21 5.69
CA SER A 166 -9.50 -9.56 4.81
C SER A 166 -10.57 -10.56 4.41
N LEU A 167 -11.57 -10.15 3.65
CA LEU A 167 -12.48 -11.11 3.00
C LEU A 167 -11.83 -11.87 1.84
N GLY A 168 -10.74 -11.37 1.27
CA GLY A 168 -10.05 -12.01 0.14
C GLY A 168 -8.94 -12.99 0.54
N GLY A 169 -8.49 -12.94 1.78
CA GLY A 169 -7.34 -13.74 2.22
C GLY A 169 -6.84 -13.42 3.63
N VAL A 170 -5.77 -14.13 4.00
CA VAL A 170 -5.13 -14.08 5.31
C VAL A 170 -3.62 -13.92 5.17
N GLY A 171 -3.04 -13.05 5.97
CA GLY A 171 -1.59 -12.98 6.18
C GLY A 171 -1.22 -13.84 7.39
N LEU A 172 -0.31 -14.79 7.21
CA LEU A 172 0.23 -15.65 8.24
C LEU A 172 1.69 -15.28 8.53
N ARG A 173 2.15 -15.58 9.74
CA ARG A 173 3.55 -15.39 10.14
C ARG A 173 4.09 -16.49 11.02
N THR A 174 5.36 -16.80 10.87
CA THR A 174 6.08 -17.80 11.66
C THR A 174 7.57 -17.49 11.69
N LYS A 175 8.28 -18.04 12.67
CA LYS A 175 9.76 -18.05 12.73
C LYS A 175 10.36 -19.33 12.17
N ALA A 176 9.53 -20.29 11.77
CA ALA A 176 9.99 -21.55 11.18
C ALA A 176 10.56 -21.29 9.78
N ALA A 177 11.85 -21.58 9.60
CA ALA A 177 12.56 -21.38 8.33
C ALA A 177 11.95 -22.15 7.15
N ALA A 178 11.30 -23.29 7.43
CA ALA A 178 10.57 -24.08 6.42
C ALA A 178 9.50 -23.26 5.68
N ALA A 179 8.98 -22.18 6.27
CA ALA A 179 8.03 -21.31 5.59
C ALA A 179 8.63 -20.53 4.41
N ALA A 180 9.95 -20.33 4.39
CA ALA A 180 10.65 -19.66 3.30
C ALA A 180 10.64 -20.49 2.01
N GLU A 181 10.52 -21.81 2.13
CA GLU A 181 10.61 -22.76 1.02
C GLU A 181 9.26 -23.00 0.33
N ILE A 182 8.17 -22.43 0.86
CA ILE A 182 6.83 -22.63 0.32
C ILE A 182 6.71 -21.92 -1.05
N PRO A 183 6.45 -22.67 -2.14
CA PRO A 183 6.29 -22.04 -3.44
C PRO A 183 5.05 -21.14 -3.53
N LYS A 184 5.15 -20.06 -4.30
CA LYS A 184 3.99 -19.29 -4.75
C LYS A 184 3.08 -20.20 -5.59
N GLY A 185 1.78 -20.15 -5.34
CA GLY A 185 0.76 -21.00 -5.97
C GLY A 185 0.50 -22.31 -5.23
N SER A 186 1.23 -22.62 -4.14
CA SER A 186 0.94 -23.81 -3.33
C SER A 186 -0.44 -23.76 -2.70
N MET A 187 -1.15 -24.88 -2.75
CA MET A 187 -2.46 -25.07 -2.15
C MET A 187 -2.31 -25.66 -0.74
N LEU A 188 -2.83 -24.95 0.27
CA LEU A 188 -2.91 -25.43 1.65
C LEU A 188 -4.38 -25.75 1.93
N MET A 189 -4.74 -27.01 1.73
CA MET A 189 -6.11 -27.49 1.84
C MET A 189 -6.49 -27.71 3.30
N HIS A 190 -7.77 -27.48 3.62
CA HIS A 190 -8.35 -27.72 4.95
C HIS A 190 -7.63 -26.96 6.07
N ALA A 191 -7.16 -25.74 5.80
CA ALA A 191 -6.59 -24.87 6.81
C ALA A 191 -7.65 -24.49 7.85
N GLU A 192 -7.27 -24.52 9.12
CA GLU A 192 -8.17 -24.17 10.23
C GLU A 192 -7.69 -22.88 10.89
N ILE A 193 -8.52 -21.85 10.83
CA ILE A 193 -8.26 -20.56 11.46
C ILE A 193 -9.06 -20.46 12.75
N GLU A 194 -8.35 -20.47 13.88
CA GLU A 194 -8.91 -20.32 15.23
C GLU A 194 -9.06 -18.84 15.57
N LEU A 195 -10.31 -18.35 15.55
CA LEU A 195 -10.68 -16.97 15.81
C LEU A 195 -11.19 -16.75 17.26
N ARG A 196 -10.81 -17.64 18.19
CA ARG A 196 -11.17 -17.59 19.62
C ARG A 196 -12.68 -17.55 19.83
N ASP A 197 -13.19 -16.49 20.46
CA ASP A 197 -14.61 -16.27 20.74
C ASP A 197 -15.48 -16.23 19.47
N TYR A 198 -14.87 -16.02 18.30
CA TYR A 198 -15.55 -16.06 17.00
C TYR A 198 -15.57 -17.47 16.37
N GLY A 199 -15.01 -18.46 17.06
CA GLY A 199 -14.94 -19.86 16.68
C GLY A 199 -13.84 -20.17 15.67
N THR A 200 -13.90 -21.37 15.08
CA THR A 200 -12.96 -21.81 14.04
C THR A 200 -13.57 -21.68 12.65
N VAL A 201 -12.76 -21.33 11.67
CA VAL A 201 -13.13 -21.29 10.26
C VAL A 201 -12.23 -22.23 9.47
N GLN A 202 -12.83 -23.19 8.77
CA GLN A 202 -12.12 -24.06 7.85
C GLN A 202 -12.14 -23.46 6.44
N VAL A 203 -10.98 -23.34 5.81
CA VAL A 203 -10.79 -22.74 4.48
C VAL A 203 -9.72 -23.48 3.70
N ASP A 204 -9.79 -23.36 2.37
CA ASP A 204 -8.68 -23.71 1.49
C ASP A 204 -7.92 -22.42 1.12
N LEU A 205 -6.60 -22.51 1.09
CA LEU A 205 -5.71 -21.38 0.87
C LEU A 205 -4.82 -21.62 -0.34
N GLU A 206 -4.54 -20.56 -1.11
CA GLU A 206 -3.44 -20.55 -2.07
C GLU A 206 -2.41 -19.50 -1.65
N VAL A 207 -1.14 -19.90 -1.63
CA VAL A 207 -0.01 -19.03 -1.27
C VAL A 207 0.25 -18.04 -2.40
N CYS A 208 0.05 -16.76 -2.15
CA CYS A 208 0.26 -15.70 -3.15
C CYS A 208 1.64 -15.04 -3.03
N ALA A 209 2.21 -15.02 -1.83
CA ALA A 209 3.53 -14.42 -1.58
C ALA A 209 4.13 -14.97 -0.28
N VAL A 210 5.46 -15.13 -0.29
CA VAL A 210 6.27 -15.37 0.91
C VAL A 210 7.28 -14.25 1.03
N ARG A 211 7.44 -13.69 2.23
CA ARG A 211 8.38 -12.59 2.50
C ARG A 211 9.19 -12.88 3.75
N THR A 212 10.47 -12.58 3.67
CA THR A 212 11.40 -12.65 4.80
C THR A 212 11.48 -11.27 5.44
N VAL A 213 11.12 -11.18 6.71
CA VAL A 213 11.09 -9.94 7.49
C VAL A 213 12.20 -10.00 8.54
N PRO A 214 13.27 -9.21 8.41
CA PRO A 214 14.33 -9.17 9.42
C PRO A 214 13.79 -8.54 10.71
N LEU A 215 14.05 -9.17 11.85
CA LEU A 215 13.85 -8.64 13.19
C LEU A 215 15.22 -8.35 13.82
N ALA A 216 15.25 -7.59 14.92
CA ALA A 216 16.49 -7.15 15.56
C ALA A 216 17.46 -8.30 15.96
N LYS A 217 16.95 -9.52 16.22
CA LYS A 217 17.73 -10.69 16.62
C LYS A 217 17.29 -11.99 15.94
N ASP A 218 16.38 -11.91 14.97
CA ASP A 218 15.69 -13.07 14.44
C ASP A 218 15.13 -12.77 13.03
N VAL A 219 14.52 -13.76 12.41
CA VAL A 219 13.81 -13.61 11.14
C VAL A 219 12.38 -14.10 11.31
N GLU A 220 11.43 -13.33 10.78
CA GLU A 220 10.04 -13.74 10.69
C GLU A 220 9.65 -13.90 9.22
N TYR A 221 8.95 -14.98 8.90
CA TYR A 221 8.46 -15.27 7.56
C TYR A 221 6.98 -14.93 7.49
N HIS A 222 6.60 -14.11 6.52
CA HIS A 222 5.22 -13.72 6.25
C HIS A 222 4.71 -14.44 5.02
N VAL A 223 3.64 -15.21 5.19
CA VAL A 223 3.00 -16.00 4.13
C VAL A 223 1.64 -15.40 3.85
N GLY A 224 1.48 -14.75 2.70
CA GLY A 224 0.22 -14.17 2.26
C GLY A 224 -0.58 -15.16 1.44
N CYS A 225 -1.77 -15.52 1.88
CA CYS A 225 -2.65 -16.47 1.21
C CYS A 225 -3.95 -15.82 0.76
N ARG A 226 -4.49 -16.24 -0.40
CA ARG A 226 -5.87 -15.96 -0.81
C ARG A 226 -6.79 -17.11 -0.40
N PHE A 227 -8.03 -16.80 -0.04
CA PHE A 227 -9.02 -17.84 0.19
C PHE A 227 -9.50 -18.43 -1.14
N ILE A 228 -9.67 -19.75 -1.16
CA ILE A 228 -10.27 -20.47 -2.27
C ILE A 228 -11.71 -20.81 -1.87
N ALA A 229 -12.66 -20.28 -2.63
CA ALA A 229 -14.10 -20.56 -2.48
C ALA A 229 -14.61 -20.49 -1.02
N LEU A 230 -14.54 -19.31 -0.40
CA LEU A 230 -15.11 -19.07 0.93
C LEU A 230 -16.58 -19.51 0.99
N THR A 231 -16.91 -20.33 1.99
CA THR A 231 -18.31 -20.62 2.29
C THR A 231 -19.00 -19.37 2.85
N ARG A 232 -20.31 -19.21 2.60
CA ARG A 232 -21.08 -18.08 3.16
C ARG A 232 -20.98 -17.97 4.68
N MET A 233 -20.88 -19.11 5.37
CA MET A 233 -20.72 -19.16 6.82
C MET A 233 -19.33 -18.63 7.24
N ALA A 234 -18.27 -19.06 6.56
CA ALA A 234 -16.91 -18.58 6.80
C ALA A 234 -16.80 -17.08 6.54
N GLU A 235 -17.32 -16.61 5.42
CA GLU A 235 -17.37 -15.20 5.04
C GLU A 235 -18.09 -14.35 6.09
N SER A 236 -19.27 -14.78 6.54
CA SER A 236 -20.05 -14.09 7.57
C SER A 236 -19.28 -13.98 8.91
N ARG A 237 -18.57 -15.03 9.31
CA ARG A 237 -17.73 -15.02 10.53
C ARG A 237 -16.56 -14.06 10.38
N LEU A 238 -15.84 -14.13 9.25
CA LEU A 238 -14.72 -13.24 8.95
C LEU A 238 -15.18 -11.78 8.90
N GLN A 239 -16.29 -11.48 8.24
CA GLN A 239 -16.83 -10.12 8.16
C GLN A 239 -17.13 -9.54 9.56
N LYS A 240 -17.77 -10.32 10.43
CA LYS A 240 -18.06 -9.90 11.81
C LYS A 240 -16.77 -9.60 12.58
N LEU A 241 -15.78 -10.51 12.50
CA LEU A 241 -14.49 -10.31 13.16
C LEU A 241 -13.76 -9.07 12.62
N ILE A 242 -13.67 -8.92 11.30
CA ILE A 242 -12.96 -7.79 10.67
C ILE A 242 -13.58 -6.47 11.11
N THR A 243 -14.92 -6.39 11.13
CA THR A 243 -15.65 -5.20 11.59
C THR A 243 -15.32 -4.89 13.04
N GLN A 244 -15.30 -5.89 13.92
CA GLN A 244 -14.97 -5.71 15.34
C GLN A 244 -13.52 -5.26 15.56
N LEU A 245 -12.56 -5.84 14.83
CA LEU A 245 -11.16 -5.41 14.89
C LEU A 245 -10.98 -3.96 14.40
N GLU A 246 -11.72 -3.55 13.37
CA GLU A 246 -11.69 -2.17 12.88
C GLU A 246 -12.24 -1.18 13.92
N LEU A 247 -13.37 -1.52 14.55
CA LEU A 247 -13.98 -0.71 15.61
C LEU A 247 -13.01 -0.53 16.80
N ASN A 248 -12.39 -1.61 17.27
CA ASN A 248 -11.40 -1.56 18.34
C ASN A 248 -10.23 -0.65 17.97
N ARG A 249 -9.71 -0.76 16.75
CA ARG A 249 -8.60 0.10 16.29
C ARG A 249 -8.97 1.57 16.27
N LYS A 250 -10.20 1.92 15.86
CA LYS A 250 -10.71 3.30 15.87
C LYS A 250 -10.90 3.83 17.29
N ALA A 251 -11.27 2.99 18.25
CA ALA A 251 -11.38 3.38 19.65
C ALA A 251 -10.00 3.71 20.26
N PHE A 252 -8.99 2.86 20.03
CA PHE A 252 -7.62 3.10 20.51
C PHE A 252 -6.93 4.31 19.84
N ALA A 253 -7.25 4.62 18.59
CA ALA A 253 -6.67 5.78 17.90
C ALA A 253 -7.27 7.14 18.37
N ARG A 254 -8.36 7.12 19.14
CA ARG A 254 -9.04 8.31 19.68
C ARG A 254 -8.78 8.54 21.17
N ALA A 255 -8.17 7.57 21.85
CA ALA A 255 -7.77 7.63 23.25
C ALA A 255 -6.34 8.16 23.37
#